data_AF-A0A6M9PN21-F1
#
_entry.id   AF-A0A6M9PN21-F1
#
_cell.length_a   1.000
_cell.length_b   1.000
_cell.length_c   1.000
_cell.angle_alpha   90.00
_cell.angle_beta   90.00
_cell.angle_gamma   90.00
#
_symmetry.space_group_name_H-M   'P 1'
#
loop_
_entity.id
_entity.type
_entity.pdbx_description
1 polymer ?
#
loop_
_entity_poly.entity_id
_entity_poly.type
_entity_poly.pdbx_seq_one_letter_code
_entity_poly.pdbx_strand_id
1 'polypeptide(L)'
;MISGFSVAAMPLTFTCERSERNYIETYELQVTPASKGQKAKVFLDGRDLDRADEVGQQSVQNVLITESTVLISIKASFLPEVFDGMQYGAGSVVTAIHLNRQTGQLRKVETITGGILSATLGGGTRTYQEQCTVMK
;
A
#
# COMPACT_ATOMS: atom_id res chain seq x y z
N MET A 1 6.12 40.19 -9.24
CA MET A 1 5.34 38.93 -9.22
C MET A 1 6.32 37.83 -8.84
N ILE A 2 6.20 37.27 -7.64
CA ILE A 2 7.19 36.30 -7.12
C ILE A 2 6.88 34.94 -7.73
N SER A 3 7.87 34.40 -8.46
CA SER A 3 7.88 33.06 -9.03
C SER A 3 7.55 32.01 -7.98
N GLY A 4 6.44 31.29 -8.18
CA GLY A 4 6.09 30.13 -7.38
C GLY A 4 7.06 28.99 -7.68
N PHE A 5 8.01 28.77 -6.77
CA PHE A 5 8.84 27.57 -6.75
C PHE A 5 7.95 26.34 -6.61
N SER A 6 7.72 25.63 -7.71
CA SER A 6 7.18 24.27 -7.67
C SER A 6 8.33 23.35 -7.30
N VAL A 7 8.63 23.24 -6.00
CA VAL A 7 9.50 22.17 -5.50
C VAL A 7 8.69 20.89 -5.69
N ALA A 8 9.04 20.10 -6.72
CA ALA A 8 8.64 18.70 -6.74
C ALA A 8 9.24 18.07 -5.47
N ALA A 9 8.40 17.74 -4.49
CA ALA A 9 8.86 17.17 -3.24
C ALA A 9 9.55 15.83 -3.54
N MET A 10 10.74 15.63 -2.96
CA MET A 10 11.55 14.43 -3.20
C MET A 10 10.80 13.17 -2.75
N PRO A 11 11.00 12.02 -3.44
CA PRO A 11 10.47 10.75 -2.97
C PRO A 11 10.95 10.44 -1.55
N LEU A 12 10.07 9.85 -0.75
CA LEU A 12 10.41 9.31 0.57
C LEU A 12 10.61 7.80 0.42
N THR A 13 11.79 7.30 0.76
CA THR A 13 12.10 5.87 0.70
C THR A 13 12.36 5.34 2.10
N PHE A 14 11.78 4.19 2.41
CA PHE A 14 11.88 3.52 3.69
C PHE A 14 12.24 2.05 3.47
N THR A 15 13.13 1.50 4.30
CA THR A 15 13.31 0.06 4.43
C THR A 15 12.43 -0.41 5.58
N CYS A 16 11.49 -1.31 5.32
CA CYS A 16 10.53 -1.82 6.28
C CYS A 16 10.77 -3.29 6.56
N GLU A 17 10.57 -3.69 7.81
CA GLU A 17 10.63 -5.06 8.28
C GLU A 17 9.24 -5.50 8.77
N ARG A 18 8.77 -6.60 8.20
CA ARG A 18 7.56 -7.30 8.60
C ARG A 18 7.94 -8.62 9.24
N SER A 19 7.41 -8.88 10.43
CA SER A 19 7.52 -10.17 11.10
C SER A 19 6.20 -10.92 10.99
N GLU A 20 6.22 -12.08 10.34
CA GLU A 20 5.08 -12.99 10.27
C GLU A 20 5.50 -14.37 10.79
N ARG A 21 5.01 -14.73 11.99
CA ARG A 21 5.43 -15.93 12.73
C ARG A 21 6.94 -15.94 12.95
N ASN A 22 7.67 -16.81 12.24
CA ASN A 22 9.13 -16.98 12.36
C ASN A 22 9.88 -16.46 11.13
N TYR A 23 9.19 -15.74 10.24
CA TYR A 23 9.76 -15.17 9.04
C TYR A 23 9.82 -13.66 9.16
N ILE A 24 10.99 -13.09 8.89
CA ILE A 24 11.19 -11.65 8.77
C ILE A 24 11.39 -11.37 7.28
N GLU A 25 10.56 -10.48 6.76
CA GLU A 25 10.66 -9.98 5.40
C GLU A 25 11.07 -8.51 5.45
N THR A 26 12.08 -8.17 4.66
CA THR A 26 12.52 -6.79 4.47
C THR A 26 12.11 -6.34 3.07
N TYR A 27 11.50 -5.17 2.98
CA TYR A 27 11.09 -4.58 1.70
C TYR A 27 11.30 -3.07 1.69
N GLU A 28 11.41 -2.51 0.50
CA GLU A 28 11.49 -1.07 0.28
C GLU A 28 10.08 -0.50 0.04
N LEU A 29 9.70 0.51 0.82
CA LEU A 29 8.52 1.33 0.59
C LEU A 29 8.96 2.70 0.09
N GLN A 30 8.62 3.03 -1.16
CA GLN A 30 8.84 4.37 -1.72
C GLN A 30 7.52 5.09 -1.94
N VAL A 31 7.45 6.35 -1.50
CA VAL A 31 6.29 7.22 -1.67
C VAL A 31 6.73 8.49 -2.41
N THR A 32 6.24 8.64 -3.64
CA THR A 32 6.47 9.82 -4.45
C THR A 32 5.28 10.77 -4.31
N PRO A 33 5.48 12.00 -3.80
CA PRO A 33 4.42 12.99 -3.64
C PRO A 33 3.69 13.32 -4.95
N ALA A 34 2.43 13.74 -4.86
CA ALA A 34 1.71 14.27 -6.02
C ALA A 34 2.38 15.53 -6.55
N SER A 35 2.32 15.74 -7.86
CA SER A 35 2.82 16.94 -8.54
C SER A 35 1.75 17.50 -9.48
N LYS A 36 2.02 18.63 -10.14
CA LYS A 36 1.05 19.22 -11.08
C LYS A 36 0.76 18.23 -12.22
N GLY A 37 -0.45 17.68 -12.23
CA GLY A 37 -0.92 16.75 -13.26
C GLY A 37 -0.57 15.27 -13.02
N GLN A 38 0.07 14.93 -11.89
CA GLN A 38 0.38 13.55 -11.54
C GLN A 38 -0.04 13.27 -10.10
N LYS A 39 -0.84 12.21 -9.91
CA LYS A 39 -1.15 11.73 -8.56
C LYS A 39 0.10 11.18 -7.88
N ALA A 40 0.07 11.10 -6.55
CA ALA A 40 1.11 10.44 -5.79
C ALA A 40 1.25 8.97 -6.22
N LYS A 41 2.47 8.45 -6.15
CA LYS A 41 2.79 7.06 -6.48
C LYS A 41 3.38 6.37 -5.27
N VAL A 42 3.08 5.09 -5.11
CA VAL A 42 3.61 4.25 -4.04
C VAL A 42 4.22 3.02 -4.69
N PHE A 43 5.42 2.66 -4.26
CA PHE A 43 6.14 1.49 -4.76
C PHE A 43 6.51 0.58 -3.60
N LEU A 44 6.44 -0.73 -3.84
CA LEU A 44 7.02 -1.77 -2.99
C LEU A 44 8.09 -2.51 -3.77
N ASP A 45 9.34 -2.48 -3.32
CA ASP A 45 10.50 -3.07 -4.02
C ASP A 45 10.57 -2.66 -5.50
N GLY A 46 10.39 -1.36 -5.76
CA GLY A 46 10.36 -0.79 -7.11
C GLY A 46 9.08 -1.07 -7.92
N ARG A 47 8.12 -1.84 -7.41
CA ARG A 47 6.85 -2.14 -8.10
C ARG A 47 5.79 -1.09 -7.76
N ASP A 48 5.31 -0.37 -8.78
CA ASP A 48 4.18 0.56 -8.64
C ASP A 48 2.94 -0.18 -8.11
N LEU A 49 2.26 0.41 -7.12
CA LEU A 49 1.04 -0.14 -6.53
C LEU A 49 -0.24 0.25 -7.30
N ASP A 50 -0.16 1.15 -8.27
CA ASP A 50 -1.21 1.33 -9.27
C ASP A 50 -1.02 0.36 -10.43
N ARG A 51 -1.78 -0.73 -10.43
CA ARG A 51 -1.70 -1.80 -11.43
C ARG A 51 -3.07 -2.32 -11.79
N ALA A 52 -3.25 -2.68 -13.05
CA ALA A 52 -4.42 -3.42 -13.50
C ALA A 52 -3.97 -4.44 -14.54
N ASP A 53 -4.59 -5.61 -14.50
CA ASP A 53 -4.44 -6.68 -15.48
C ASP A 53 -5.80 -7.34 -15.75
N GLU A 54 -5.80 -8.47 -16.45
CA GLU A 54 -7.02 -9.16 -16.87
C GLU A 54 -7.81 -9.75 -15.69
N VAL A 55 -7.18 -9.97 -14.54
CA VAL A 55 -7.78 -10.66 -13.38
C VAL A 55 -8.09 -9.74 -12.21
N GLY A 56 -7.56 -8.52 -12.21
CA GLY A 56 -7.89 -7.54 -11.19
C GLY A 56 -7.27 -6.17 -11.38
N GLN A 57 -7.55 -5.32 -10.41
CA GLN A 57 -7.00 -3.97 -10.33
C GLN A 57 -6.61 -3.65 -8.89
N GLN A 58 -5.48 -2.98 -8.75
CA GLN A 58 -5.01 -2.37 -7.52
C GLN A 58 -4.75 -0.90 -7.80
N SER A 59 -5.25 -0.03 -6.93
CA SER A 59 -5.01 1.40 -7.08
C SER A 59 -4.80 2.11 -5.74
N VAL A 60 -3.79 2.98 -5.73
CA VAL A 60 -3.56 3.97 -4.68
C VAL A 60 -4.62 5.06 -4.81
N GLN A 61 -5.51 5.11 -3.82
CA GLN A 61 -6.65 6.02 -3.76
C GLN A 61 -6.26 7.39 -3.23
N ASN A 62 -5.46 7.42 -2.16
CA ASN A 62 -5.05 8.66 -1.51
C ASN A 62 -3.67 8.50 -0.86
N VAL A 63 -2.89 9.58 -0.88
CA VAL A 63 -1.61 9.68 -0.18
C VAL A 63 -1.55 11.06 0.47
N LEU A 64 -1.42 11.10 1.80
CA LEU A 64 -1.17 12.32 2.55
C LEU A 64 0.20 12.23 3.20
N ILE A 65 1.06 13.20 2.92
CA ILE A 65 2.38 13.31 3.53
C ILE A 65 2.39 14.58 4.36
N THR A 66 2.69 14.43 5.64
CA THR A 66 2.95 15.54 6.57
C THR A 66 4.39 15.43 7.07
N GLU A 67 4.83 16.39 7.89
CA GLU A 67 6.15 16.35 8.52
C GLU A 67 6.37 15.05 9.34
N SER A 68 5.35 14.62 10.09
CA SER A 68 5.46 13.49 11.02
C SER A 68 4.85 12.19 10.51
N THR A 69 3.99 12.22 9.48
CA THR A 69 3.22 11.05 9.06
C THR A 69 3.10 10.89 7.55
N VAL A 70 3.00 9.64 7.10
CA VAL A 70 2.53 9.28 5.77
C VAL A 70 1.29 8.42 5.92
N LEU A 71 0.19 8.83 5.29
CA LEU A 71 -1.05 8.07 5.20
C LEU A 71 -1.26 7.61 3.76
N ILE A 72 -1.53 6.32 3.56
CA ILE A 72 -1.75 5.74 2.23
C ILE A 72 -3.04 4.93 2.28
N SER A 73 -3.91 5.12 1.29
CA SER A 73 -5.07 4.27 1.07
C SER A 73 -4.94 3.56 -0.28
N ILE A 74 -5.14 2.25 -0.27
CA ILE A 74 -5.04 1.37 -1.44
C ILE A 74 -6.31 0.53 -1.49
N LYS A 75 -6.79 0.28 -2.71
CA LYS A 75 -7.86 -0.69 -2.96
C LYS A 75 -7.42 -1.66 -4.04
N ALA A 76 -7.47 -2.94 -3.72
CA ALA A 76 -7.38 -4.04 -4.69
C ALA A 76 -8.78 -4.64 -4.90
N SER A 77 -9.07 -5.05 -6.12
CA SER A 77 -10.31 -5.75 -6.49
C SER A 77 -9.98 -6.82 -7.50
N PHE A 78 -10.61 -7.98 -7.33
CA PHE A 78 -10.36 -9.19 -8.09
C PHE A 78 -11.66 -9.65 -8.73
N LEU A 79 -11.59 -10.08 -9.98
CA LEU A 79 -12.75 -10.65 -10.67
C LEU A 79 -13.07 -12.04 -10.10
N PRO A 80 -14.29 -12.55 -10.33
CA PRO A 80 -14.60 -13.94 -10.05
C PRO A 80 -13.62 -14.88 -10.76
N GLU A 81 -13.21 -15.95 -10.09
CA GLU A 81 -12.24 -16.90 -10.61
C GLU A 81 -12.62 -18.35 -10.28
N VAL A 82 -12.06 -19.29 -11.05
CA VAL A 82 -12.12 -20.72 -10.72
C VAL A 82 -10.72 -21.17 -10.37
N PHE A 83 -10.54 -21.65 -9.15
CA PHE A 83 -9.27 -22.15 -8.65
C PHE A 83 -9.49 -23.51 -8.00
N ASP A 84 -8.72 -24.51 -8.44
CA ASP A 84 -8.83 -25.89 -7.96
C ASP A 84 -10.25 -26.47 -8.07
N GLY A 85 -10.93 -26.20 -9.20
CA GLY A 85 -12.31 -26.65 -9.46
C GLY A 85 -13.39 -25.94 -8.65
N MET A 86 -13.03 -25.03 -7.74
CA MET A 86 -13.97 -24.23 -6.95
C MET A 86 -14.16 -22.86 -7.57
N GLN A 87 -15.41 -22.40 -7.65
CA GLN A 87 -15.76 -21.07 -8.13
C GLN A 87 -15.78 -20.08 -6.96
N TYR A 88 -14.99 -19.02 -7.07
CA TYR A 88 -14.95 -17.90 -6.15
C TYR A 88 -15.58 -16.68 -6.80
N GLY A 89 -16.39 -15.94 -6.04
CA GLY A 89 -16.94 -14.66 -6.48
C GLY A 89 -15.87 -13.57 -6.59
N ALA A 90 -16.29 -12.35 -6.94
CA ALA A 90 -15.41 -11.20 -6.89
C ALA A 90 -14.95 -10.92 -5.45
N GLY A 91 -13.76 -10.35 -5.31
CA GLY A 91 -13.17 -10.01 -4.03
C GLY A 91 -12.56 -8.61 -4.01
N SER A 92 -12.26 -8.10 -2.82
CA SER A 92 -11.51 -6.86 -2.66
C SER A 92 -10.71 -6.85 -1.37
N VAL A 93 -9.62 -6.08 -1.40
CA VAL A 93 -8.82 -5.75 -0.22
C VAL A 93 -8.69 -4.24 -0.15
N VAL A 94 -9.10 -3.66 0.97
CA VAL A 94 -8.87 -2.24 1.27
C VAL A 94 -7.77 -2.13 2.29
N THR A 95 -6.69 -1.45 1.94
CA THR A 95 -5.51 -1.29 2.79
C THR A 95 -5.34 0.19 3.16
N ALA A 96 -5.18 0.45 4.45
CA ALA A 96 -4.82 1.75 5.01
C ALA A 96 -3.49 1.63 5.74
N ILE A 97 -2.51 2.46 5.37
CA ILE A 97 -1.18 2.49 5.97
C ILE A 97 -1.00 3.82 6.68
N HIS A 98 -0.57 3.75 7.93
CA HIS A 98 -0.17 4.89 8.75
C HIS A 98 1.29 4.70 9.15
N LEU A 99 2.19 5.50 8.57
CA LEU A 99 3.61 5.48 8.88
C LEU A 99 3.99 6.73 9.67
N ASN A 100 4.54 6.54 10.86
CA ASN A 100 5.19 7.60 11.63
C ASN A 100 6.62 7.80 11.11
N ARG A 101 6.90 8.98 10.57
CA ARG A 101 8.20 9.30 9.94
C ARG A 101 9.34 9.47 10.94
N GLN A 102 9.02 9.78 12.20
CA GLN A 102 10.01 10.00 13.26
C GLN A 102 10.40 8.68 13.94
N THR A 103 9.40 7.84 14.25
CA THR A 103 9.65 6.56 14.93
C THR A 103 9.86 5.41 13.97
N GLY A 104 9.47 5.56 12.70
CA GLY A 104 9.48 4.49 11.73
C GLY A 104 8.36 3.46 11.89
N GLN A 105 7.48 3.62 12.89
CA GLN A 105 6.39 2.67 13.11
C GLN A 105 5.38 2.75 11.97
N LEU A 106 5.15 1.62 11.30
CA LEU A 106 4.15 1.47 10.26
C LEU A 106 3.00 0.60 10.78
N ARG A 107 1.78 1.15 10.78
CA ARG A 107 0.55 0.42 11.05
C ARG A 107 -0.21 0.21 9.76
N LYS A 108 -0.46 -1.04 9.40
CA LYS A 108 -1.21 -1.44 8.21
C LYS A 108 -2.52 -2.06 8.63
N VAL A 109 -3.63 -1.54 8.12
CA VAL A 109 -4.99 -2.07 8.37
C VAL A 109 -5.54 -2.55 7.04
N GLU A 110 -5.90 -3.83 6.96
CA GLU A 110 -6.39 -4.45 5.74
C GLU A 110 -7.77 -5.05 5.97
N THR A 111 -8.71 -4.78 5.09
CA THR A 111 -10.06 -5.36 5.13
C THR A 111 -10.28 -6.20 3.88
N ILE A 112 -10.42 -7.51 4.08
CA ILE A 112 -10.64 -8.51 3.03
C ILE A 112 -12.14 -8.77 2.92
N THR A 113 -12.68 -8.68 1.70
CA THR A 113 -14.10 -8.96 1.42
C THR A 113 -14.23 -9.83 0.18
N GLY A 114 -14.87 -11.00 0.32
CA GLY A 114 -15.19 -11.87 -0.81
C GLY A 114 -13.98 -12.50 -1.52
N GLY A 115 -14.27 -13.19 -2.61
CA GLY A 115 -13.29 -13.91 -3.43
C GLY A 115 -12.50 -14.98 -2.71
N ILE A 116 -11.48 -15.50 -3.40
CA ILE A 116 -10.63 -16.57 -2.87
C ILE A 116 -9.90 -16.16 -1.60
N LEU A 117 -9.50 -14.90 -1.48
CA LEU A 117 -8.79 -14.39 -0.30
C LEU A 117 -9.68 -14.45 0.95
N SER A 118 -10.95 -14.05 0.87
CA SER A 118 -11.86 -14.17 2.01
C SER A 118 -12.16 -15.63 2.35
N ALA A 119 -12.18 -16.54 1.37
CA ALA A 119 -12.41 -17.96 1.60
C ALA A 119 -11.21 -18.68 2.24
N THR A 120 -9.99 -18.28 1.86
CA THR A 120 -8.74 -18.94 2.28
C THR A 120 -8.15 -18.31 3.54
N LEU A 121 -8.12 -16.98 3.59
CA LEU A 121 -7.57 -16.25 4.73
C LEU A 121 -8.65 -15.94 5.76
N GLY A 122 -9.92 -15.88 5.38
CA GLY A 122 -11.01 -15.38 6.22
C GLY A 122 -11.25 -13.89 5.97
N GLY A 123 -12.53 -13.52 5.79
CA GLY A 123 -12.94 -12.14 5.59
C GLY A 123 -12.83 -11.30 6.87
N GLY A 124 -12.84 -9.98 6.70
CA GLY A 124 -12.82 -9.01 7.80
C GLY A 124 -11.56 -8.16 7.85
N THR A 125 -11.39 -7.43 8.95
CA THR A 125 -10.33 -6.45 9.14
C THR A 125 -9.19 -6.99 9.98
N ARG A 126 -7.96 -6.79 9.54
CA ARG A 126 -6.72 -7.14 10.22
C ARG A 126 -5.84 -5.92 10.39
N THR A 127 -5.08 -5.89 11.47
CA THR A 127 -4.10 -4.85 11.74
C THR A 127 -2.74 -5.49 11.92
N TYR A 128 -1.75 -4.93 11.25
CA TYR A 128 -0.35 -5.32 11.30
C TYR A 128 0.47 -4.12 11.76
N GLN A 129 1.54 -4.40 12.48
CA GLN A 129 2.53 -3.41 12.85
C GLN A 129 3.89 -3.87 12.32
N GLU A 130 4.57 -2.94 11.67
CA GLU A 130 5.85 -3.12 11.01
C GLU A 130 6.78 -2.00 11.46
N GLN A 131 8.09 -2.20 11.28
CA GLN A 131 9.09 -1.20 11.62
C GLN A 131 9.84 -0.78 10.37
N CYS A 132 9.88 0.52 10.12
CA CYS A 132 10.55 1.09 8.96
C CYS A 132 11.68 2.03 9.39
N THR A 133 12.67 2.19 8.53
CA THR A 133 13.77 3.14 8.69
C THR A 133 13.89 3.97 7.43
N VAL A 134 14.01 5.28 7.57
CA VAL A 134 14.23 6.18 6.43
C VAL A 134 15.55 5.85 5.76
N MET A 135 15.53 5.62 4.46
CA MET A 135 16.75 5.53 3.65
C MET A 135 17.23 6.95 3.39
N LYS A 136 18.47 7.25 3.80
CA LYS A 136 19.12 8.54 3.57
C LYS A 136 19.52 8.72 2.11
#